data_AF-A0A1E7HZU7-F1
#
_entry.id   AF-A0A1E7HZU7-F1
#
_cell.length_a   1.000
_cell.length_b   1.000
_cell.length_c   1.000
_cell.angle_alpha   90.00
_cell.angle_beta   90.00
_cell.angle_gamma   90.00
#
_symmetry.space_group_name_H-M   'P 1'
#
loop_
_entity.id
_entity.type
_entity.pdbx_description
1 polymer ?
#
loop_
_entity_poly.entity_id
_entity_poly.type
_entity_poly.pdbx_seq_one_letter_code
_entity_poly.pdbx_strand_id
1 'polypeptide(L)'
;MTILVNRFGKGGALLASLFLLFALLASPAVSSAGGESDAILKEARDALALGHIDQAQVLFAQVPAPGPDGDDGQFVYSRMQLARLFFSTKSMSKARASAEEITAVYPDNAEAKNFIASVDRAVRPEWRQVVDDCIRFLPSLLKGASMTLILVFFTMIVSPIGGLLIALGKLSKTQPFSGISWFIIWFFRGTPLLLQLFFIYYGLPAIGITLSPLASALIGLGINYSAYLAEIIRAGILSIDHGQTEAAKAIGMTYGQTMRRVII
;
A
#
# COMPACT_ATOMS: atom_id res chain seq x y z
N MET A 1 6.02 -5.90 32.14
CA MET A 1 6.37 -4.56 31.61
C MET A 1 7.67 -4.70 30.84
N THR A 2 7.73 -4.19 29.60
CA THR A 2 8.93 -4.13 28.73
C THR A 2 9.39 -5.49 28.16
N ILE A 3 8.72 -6.05 27.15
CA ILE A 3 9.34 -6.27 25.81
C ILE A 3 8.30 -6.46 24.68
N LEU A 4 6.99 -6.42 24.97
CA LEU A 4 5.93 -6.71 23.98
C LEU A 4 5.27 -5.48 23.31
N VAL A 5 5.87 -4.29 23.43
CA VAL A 5 5.24 -3.04 22.96
C VAL A 5 5.70 -2.58 21.57
N ASN A 6 6.69 -3.22 20.94
CA ASN A 6 7.36 -2.60 19.78
C ASN A 6 6.99 -3.14 18.38
N ARG A 7 5.81 -3.75 18.16
CA ARG A 7 5.45 -4.22 16.81
C ARG A 7 4.04 -4.00 16.30
N PHE A 8 3.21 -3.22 16.98
CA PHE A 8 1.92 -2.78 16.42
C PHE A 8 1.69 -1.30 16.71
N GLY A 9 1.45 -0.52 15.65
CA GLY A 9 1.18 0.91 15.71
C GLY A 9 0.01 1.21 16.65
N LYS A 10 0.23 2.20 17.53
CA LYS A 10 -0.56 2.53 18.73
C LYS A 10 -2.02 2.98 18.51
N GLY A 11 -2.53 3.02 17.28
CA GLY A 11 -3.90 3.49 16.98
C GLY A 11 -4.97 2.39 16.92
N GLY A 12 -4.65 1.22 16.37
CA GLY A 12 -5.64 0.17 16.09
C GLY A 12 -5.88 -0.83 17.21
N ALA A 13 -4.85 -1.08 18.04
CA ALA A 13 -4.93 -2.06 19.11
C ALA A 13 -5.90 -1.66 20.24
N LEU A 14 -6.00 -0.35 20.54
CA LEU A 14 -6.86 0.18 21.60
C LEU A 14 -8.36 0.09 21.24
N LEU A 15 -8.71 0.35 19.98
CA LEU A 15 -10.08 0.21 19.47
C LEU A 15 -10.50 -1.26 19.33
N ALA A 16 -9.60 -2.14 18.92
CA ALA A 16 -9.86 -3.58 18.87
C ALA A 16 -10.01 -4.20 20.27
N SER A 17 -9.21 -3.76 21.25
CA SER A 17 -9.33 -4.22 22.64
C SER A 17 -10.59 -3.71 23.35
N LEU A 18 -11.05 -2.49 23.02
CA LEU A 18 -12.32 -1.95 23.57
C LEU A 18 -13.55 -2.64 22.99
N PHE A 19 -13.51 -3.05 21.71
CA PHE A 19 -14.60 -3.80 21.08
C PHE A 19 -14.70 -5.24 21.61
N LEU A 20 -13.55 -5.87 21.93
CA LEU A 20 -13.50 -7.17 22.60
C LEU A 20 -13.97 -7.11 24.06
N LEU A 21 -13.76 -5.99 24.76
CA LEU A 21 -14.26 -5.81 26.13
C LEU A 21 -15.79 -5.56 26.17
N PHE A 22 -16.35 -4.87 25.16
CA PHE A 22 -17.78 -4.55 25.11
C PHE A 22 -18.63 -5.75 24.65
N ALA A 23 -18.09 -6.61 23.77
CA ALA A 23 -18.76 -7.83 23.33
C ALA A 23 -18.82 -8.95 24.41
N LEU A 24 -18.11 -8.78 25.53
CA LEU A 24 -18.11 -9.72 26.66
C LEU A 24 -19.20 -9.45 27.71
N LEU A 25 -19.92 -8.32 27.60
CA LEU A 25 -20.84 -7.83 28.64
C LEU A 25 -22.32 -7.73 28.24
N ALA A 26 -22.69 -8.06 27.00
CA ALA A 26 -24.07 -7.95 26.54
C ALA A 26 -24.61 -9.28 25.98
N SER A 27 -25.28 -10.06 26.84
CA SER A 27 -26.55 -10.69 26.48
C SER A 27 -27.29 -11.22 27.72
N PRO A 28 -28.63 -11.26 27.66
CA PRO A 28 -29.51 -11.30 28.82
C PRO A 28 -29.64 -12.70 29.42
N ALA A 29 -29.92 -12.73 30.71
CA ALA A 29 -30.22 -13.94 31.46
C ALA A 29 -31.65 -14.45 31.18
N VAL A 30 -31.80 -15.77 31.36
CA VAL A 30 -33.01 -16.55 31.72
C VAL A 30 -33.71 -17.28 30.56
N SER A 31 -33.58 -18.62 30.53
CA SER A 31 -34.70 -19.54 30.82
C SER A 31 -34.20 -20.94 31.23
N SER A 32 -35.05 -21.67 31.96
CA SER A 32 -34.69 -22.57 33.05
C SER A 32 -34.68 -24.06 32.66
N ALA A 33 -33.59 -24.50 32.01
CA ALA A 33 -33.18 -25.91 31.95
C ALA A 33 -31.66 -26.10 32.19
N GLY A 34 -30.89 -25.01 32.33
CA GLY A 34 -29.44 -24.96 32.16
C GLY A 34 -28.58 -24.84 33.42
N GLY A 35 -29.07 -25.21 34.62
CA GLY A 35 -28.37 -24.94 35.88
C GLY A 35 -26.94 -25.52 36.00
N GLU A 36 -26.67 -26.65 35.36
CA GLU A 36 -25.33 -27.27 35.35
C GLU A 36 -24.41 -26.64 34.29
N SER A 37 -24.88 -26.46 33.07
CA SER A 37 -24.14 -25.78 31.99
C SER A 37 -23.80 -24.33 32.34
N ASP A 38 -24.72 -23.60 33.00
CA ASP A 38 -24.51 -22.23 33.47
C ASP A 38 -23.42 -22.14 34.54
N ALA A 39 -23.36 -23.13 35.44
CA ALA A 39 -22.33 -23.21 36.47
C ALA A 39 -20.95 -23.45 35.85
N ILE A 40 -20.86 -24.39 34.90
CA ILE A 40 -19.64 -24.70 34.15
C ILE A 40 -19.15 -23.47 33.36
N LEU A 41 -20.05 -22.76 32.68
CA LEU A 41 -19.72 -21.55 31.92
C LEU A 41 -19.29 -20.39 32.81
N LYS A 42 -19.83 -20.28 34.02
CA LYS A 42 -19.37 -19.29 35.00
C LYS A 42 -17.95 -19.64 35.46
N GLU A 43 -17.70 -20.88 35.84
CA GLU A 43 -16.38 -21.34 36.29
C GLU A 43 -15.32 -21.19 35.19
N ALA A 44 -15.66 -21.50 33.93
CA ALA A 44 -14.76 -21.32 32.80
C ALA A 44 -14.37 -19.84 32.58
N ARG A 45 -15.32 -18.91 32.75
CA ARG A 45 -15.06 -17.46 32.67
C ARG A 45 -14.20 -16.97 33.82
N ASP A 46 -14.45 -17.46 35.02
CA ASP A 46 -13.66 -17.11 36.20
C ASP A 46 -12.22 -17.62 36.05
N ALA A 47 -12.04 -18.84 35.53
CA ALA A 47 -10.72 -19.39 35.20
C ALA A 47 -9.98 -18.55 34.14
N LEU A 48 -10.68 -18.07 33.10
CA LEU A 48 -10.09 -17.15 32.12
C LEU A 48 -9.71 -15.80 32.73
N ALA A 49 -10.55 -15.24 33.60
CA ALA A 49 -10.28 -13.97 34.27
C ALA A 49 -9.02 -14.06 35.16
N LEU A 50 -8.77 -15.24 35.74
CA LEU A 50 -7.58 -15.54 36.54
C LEU A 50 -6.35 -15.93 35.69
N GLY A 51 -6.50 -16.04 34.36
CA GLY A 51 -5.42 -16.42 33.44
C GLY A 51 -5.15 -17.93 33.35
N HIS A 52 -5.99 -18.77 33.93
CA HIS A 52 -5.88 -20.23 33.89
C HIS A 52 -6.45 -20.79 32.58
N ILE A 53 -5.73 -20.59 31.48
CA ILE A 53 -6.18 -20.92 30.12
C ILE A 53 -6.46 -22.43 29.95
N ASP A 54 -5.60 -23.29 30.48
CA ASP A 54 -5.76 -24.75 30.34
C ASP A 54 -6.98 -25.27 31.10
N GLN A 55 -7.23 -24.73 32.30
CA GLN A 55 -8.41 -25.05 33.10
C GLN A 55 -9.69 -24.60 32.40
N ALA A 56 -9.68 -23.39 31.84
CA ALA A 56 -10.81 -22.89 31.06
C ALA A 56 -11.11 -23.75 29.83
N GLN A 57 -10.09 -24.25 29.10
CA GLN A 57 -10.29 -25.15 27.96
C GLN A 57 -11.04 -26.43 28.36
N VAL A 58 -10.66 -27.03 29.48
CA VAL A 58 -11.30 -28.25 30.00
C VAL A 58 -12.76 -27.97 30.38
N LEU A 59 -13.02 -26.86 31.08
CA LEU A 59 -14.37 -26.49 31.50
C LEU A 59 -15.28 -26.18 30.31
N PHE A 60 -14.81 -25.46 29.29
CA PHE A 60 -15.60 -25.24 28.07
C PHE A 60 -15.91 -26.55 27.34
N ALA A 61 -14.97 -27.51 27.30
CA ALA A 61 -15.20 -28.81 26.66
C ALA A 61 -16.30 -29.64 27.35
N GLN A 62 -16.51 -29.45 28.66
CA GLN A 62 -17.49 -30.20 29.46
C GLN A 62 -18.95 -29.78 29.23
N VAL A 63 -19.20 -28.62 28.60
CA VAL A 63 -20.58 -28.21 28.26
C VAL A 63 -21.18 -29.25 27.31
N PRO A 64 -22.32 -29.89 27.67
CA PRO A 64 -22.90 -30.97 26.89
C PRO A 64 -23.46 -30.48 25.56
N ALA A 65 -23.55 -31.40 24.59
CA ALA A 65 -24.27 -31.14 23.35
C ALA A 65 -25.77 -30.93 23.65
N PRO A 66 -26.46 -30.06 22.90
CA PRO A 66 -27.86 -29.75 23.15
C PRO A 66 -28.72 -31.00 22.96
N GLY A 67 -29.61 -31.26 23.93
CA GLY A 67 -30.66 -32.28 23.83
C GLY A 67 -31.93 -31.73 23.15
N PRO A 68 -33.01 -32.53 23.02
CA PRO A 68 -34.27 -32.12 22.38
C PRO A 68 -34.92 -30.86 22.98
N ASP A 69 -34.67 -30.59 24.28
CA ASP A 69 -35.23 -29.48 25.05
C ASP A 69 -34.13 -28.51 25.58
N GLY A 70 -32.91 -28.59 25.05
CA GLY A 70 -31.74 -27.83 25.54
C GLY A 70 -31.65 -26.40 25.01
N ASP A 71 -30.97 -25.52 25.76
CA ASP A 71 -30.62 -24.17 25.30
C ASP A 71 -29.48 -24.23 24.28
N ASP A 72 -29.86 -24.11 23.01
CA ASP A 72 -28.99 -24.16 21.83
C ASP A 72 -27.80 -23.16 21.88
N GLY A 73 -27.96 -22.03 22.58
CA GLY A 73 -26.96 -20.95 22.57
C GLY A 73 -25.70 -21.22 23.39
N GLN A 74 -25.83 -21.98 24.49
CA GLN A 74 -24.75 -22.19 25.45
C GLN A 74 -23.64 -23.09 24.90
N PHE A 75 -24.03 -24.13 24.17
CA PHE A 75 -23.10 -25.03 23.50
C PHE A 75 -22.29 -24.30 22.43
N VAL A 76 -22.95 -23.53 21.57
CA VAL A 76 -22.29 -22.74 20.52
C VAL A 76 -21.31 -21.75 21.12
N TYR A 77 -21.71 -21.01 22.16
CA TYR A 77 -20.83 -20.09 22.85
C TYR A 77 -19.60 -20.80 23.41
N SER A 78 -19.80 -21.90 24.14
CA SER A 78 -18.72 -22.65 24.77
C SER A 78 -17.68 -23.13 23.75
N ARG A 79 -18.14 -23.76 22.66
CA ARG A 79 -17.28 -24.29 21.61
C ARG A 79 -16.58 -23.19 20.82
N MET A 80 -17.24 -22.06 20.62
CA MET A 80 -16.63 -20.90 19.96
C MET A 80 -15.52 -20.28 20.82
N GLN A 81 -15.72 -20.17 22.14
CA GLN A 81 -14.68 -19.71 23.05
C GLN A 81 -13.50 -20.69 23.06
N LEU A 82 -13.77 -21.99 23.14
CA LEU A 82 -12.76 -23.03 23.08
C LEU A 82 -11.94 -22.97 21.77
N ALA A 83 -12.62 -22.81 20.63
CA ALA A 83 -11.99 -22.67 19.32
C ALA A 83 -11.05 -21.44 19.27
N ARG A 84 -11.49 -20.30 19.81
CA ARG A 84 -10.69 -19.06 19.90
C ARG A 84 -9.48 -19.22 20.82
N LEU A 85 -9.62 -19.92 21.95
CA LEU A 85 -8.50 -20.23 22.86
C LEU A 85 -7.46 -21.12 22.18
N PHE A 86 -7.87 -22.16 21.46
CA PHE A 86 -6.95 -23.01 20.69
C PHE A 86 -6.28 -22.25 19.54
N PHE A 87 -6.99 -21.34 18.88
CA PHE A 87 -6.41 -20.48 17.85
C PHE A 87 -5.34 -19.54 18.44
N SER A 88 -5.60 -18.95 19.61
CA SER A 88 -4.65 -18.11 20.34
C SER A 88 -3.38 -18.87 20.76
N THR A 89 -3.53 -20.12 21.20
CA THR A 89 -2.41 -20.99 21.59
C THR A 89 -1.74 -21.68 20.40
N LYS A 90 -2.04 -21.25 19.15
CA LYS A 90 -1.52 -21.81 17.88
C LYS A 90 -1.85 -23.30 17.65
N SER A 91 -2.78 -23.86 18.40
CA SER A 91 -3.27 -25.23 18.25
C SER A 91 -4.38 -25.27 17.18
N MET A 92 -4.02 -25.03 15.91
CA MET A 92 -4.97 -24.85 14.81
C MET A 92 -5.85 -26.09 14.55
N SER A 93 -5.31 -27.30 14.73
CA SER A 93 -6.09 -28.54 14.60
C SER A 93 -7.22 -28.62 15.63
N LYS A 94 -6.93 -28.33 16.90
CA LYS A 94 -7.92 -28.29 17.98
C LYS A 94 -8.91 -27.15 17.81
N ALA A 95 -8.44 -25.98 17.36
CA ALA A 95 -9.30 -24.82 17.08
C ALA A 95 -10.33 -25.13 16.00
N ARG A 96 -9.90 -25.80 14.93
CA ARG A 96 -10.79 -26.26 13.85
C ARG A 96 -11.79 -27.30 14.36
N ALA A 97 -11.32 -28.33 15.08
CA ALA A 97 -12.19 -29.39 15.61
C ALA A 97 -13.31 -28.83 16.50
N SER A 98 -13.01 -27.90 17.41
CA SER A 98 -14.03 -27.28 18.28
C SER A 98 -15.06 -26.45 17.51
N ALA A 99 -14.67 -25.80 16.40
CA ALA A 99 -15.62 -25.11 15.53
C ALA A 99 -16.41 -26.08 14.64
N GLU A 100 -15.83 -27.22 14.25
CA GLU A 100 -16.51 -28.28 13.50
C GLU A 100 -17.60 -28.96 14.33
N GLU A 101 -17.41 -29.12 15.66
CA GLU A 101 -18.44 -29.60 16.58
C GLU A 101 -19.71 -28.72 16.55
N ILE A 102 -19.56 -27.40 16.37
CA ILE A 102 -20.71 -26.50 16.19
C ILE A 102 -21.41 -26.79 14.87
N THR A 103 -20.65 -26.94 13.77
CA THR A 103 -21.25 -27.19 12.45
C THR A 103 -21.85 -28.59 12.30
N ALA A 104 -21.43 -29.55 13.13
CA ALA A 104 -22.01 -30.89 13.17
C ALA A 104 -23.44 -30.88 13.74
N VAL A 105 -23.69 -30.02 14.73
CA VAL A 105 -25.02 -29.85 15.35
C VAL A 105 -25.85 -28.79 14.61
N TYR A 106 -25.21 -27.69 14.21
CA TYR A 106 -25.81 -26.56 13.50
C TYR A 106 -25.11 -26.30 12.17
N PRO A 107 -25.48 -27.04 11.11
CA PRO A 107 -24.85 -26.91 9.79
C PRO A 107 -24.92 -25.50 9.21
N ASP A 108 -25.87 -24.66 9.61
CA ASP A 108 -26.06 -23.30 9.10
C ASP A 108 -25.43 -22.19 9.95
N ASN A 109 -24.67 -22.54 10.99
CA ASN A 109 -24.02 -21.54 11.83
C ASN A 109 -22.93 -20.77 11.06
N ALA A 110 -23.21 -19.51 10.72
CA ALA A 110 -22.32 -18.65 9.95
C ALA A 110 -21.02 -18.29 10.71
N GLU A 111 -21.07 -18.18 12.04
CA GLU A 111 -19.92 -17.82 12.86
C GLU A 111 -18.86 -18.94 12.83
N ALA A 112 -19.27 -20.19 13.06
CA ALA A 112 -18.40 -21.36 13.01
C ALA A 112 -17.79 -21.55 11.62
N LYS A 113 -18.57 -21.41 10.54
CA LYS A 113 -18.06 -21.48 9.16
C LYS A 113 -17.00 -20.43 8.86
N ASN A 114 -17.26 -19.18 9.24
CA ASN A 114 -16.31 -18.08 9.05
C ASN A 114 -15.02 -18.29 9.86
N PHE A 115 -15.15 -18.84 11.07
CA PHE A 115 -14.01 -19.16 11.92
C PHE A 115 -13.16 -20.29 11.33
N ILE A 116 -13.75 -21.41 10.88
CA ILE A 116 -13.03 -22.51 10.21
C ILE A 116 -12.26 -21.98 8.99
N ALA A 117 -12.89 -21.13 8.17
CA ALA A 117 -12.21 -20.50 7.04
C ALA A 117 -11.06 -19.56 7.46
N SER A 118 -11.06 -19.02 8.68
CA SER A 118 -9.94 -18.25 9.24
C SER A 118 -8.81 -19.15 9.73
N VAL A 119 -9.13 -20.28 10.37
CA VAL A 119 -8.15 -21.30 10.78
C VAL A 119 -7.46 -21.89 9.56
N ASP A 120 -8.23 -22.21 8.52
CA ASP A 120 -7.70 -22.79 7.29
C ASP A 120 -6.77 -21.85 6.54
N ARG A 121 -7.00 -20.53 6.63
CA ARG A 121 -6.06 -19.52 6.12
C ARG A 121 -4.78 -19.48 6.95
N ALA A 122 -4.89 -19.59 8.28
CA ALA A 122 -3.73 -19.57 9.18
C ALA A 122 -2.85 -20.83 9.07
N VAL A 123 -3.43 -21.98 8.70
CA VAL A 123 -2.70 -23.25 8.48
C VAL A 123 -1.97 -23.27 7.13
N ARG A 124 -2.34 -22.40 6.17
CA ARG A 124 -1.65 -22.35 4.87
C ARG A 124 -0.17 -21.97 5.05
N PRO A 125 0.75 -22.63 4.32
CA PRO A 125 2.15 -22.23 4.29
C PRO A 125 2.30 -20.75 3.92
N GLU A 126 3.24 -20.05 4.57
CA GLU A 126 3.45 -18.61 4.35
C GLU A 126 3.69 -18.26 2.88
N TRP A 127 4.45 -19.09 2.15
CA TRP A 127 4.71 -18.88 0.71
C TRP A 127 3.42 -18.86 -0.12
N ARG A 128 2.40 -19.64 0.26
CA ARG A 128 1.12 -19.69 -0.46
C ARG A 128 0.28 -18.45 -0.16
N GLN A 129 0.34 -17.94 1.07
CA GLN A 129 -0.31 -16.68 1.45
C GLN A 129 0.28 -15.51 0.65
N VAL A 130 1.61 -15.45 0.54
CA VAL A 130 2.29 -14.42 -0.27
C VAL A 130 1.88 -14.52 -1.74
N VAL A 131 1.80 -15.73 -2.31
CA VAL A 131 1.36 -15.91 -3.70
C VAL A 131 -0.08 -15.47 -3.89
N ASP A 132 -1.00 -15.88 -2.99
CA ASP A 132 -2.40 -15.48 -3.03
C ASP A 132 -2.54 -13.95 -2.95
N ASP A 133 -1.78 -13.30 -2.06
CA ASP A 133 -1.76 -11.85 -1.92
C ASP A 133 -1.15 -11.16 -3.14
N CYS A 134 -0.04 -11.67 -3.68
CA CYS A 134 0.58 -11.16 -4.90
C CYS A 134 -0.41 -11.21 -6.07
N ILE A 135 -1.10 -12.32 -6.29
CA ILE A 135 -2.11 -12.47 -7.34
C ILE A 135 -3.27 -11.49 -7.11
N ARG A 136 -3.70 -11.34 -5.85
CA ARG A 136 -4.78 -10.42 -5.47
C ARG A 136 -4.43 -8.96 -5.76
N PHE A 137 -3.20 -8.53 -5.48
CA PHE A 137 -2.75 -7.15 -5.70
C PHE A 137 -2.14 -6.91 -7.09
N LEU A 138 -1.88 -7.97 -7.86
CA LEU A 138 -1.27 -7.90 -9.18
C LEU A 138 -1.97 -6.91 -10.13
N PRO A 139 -3.32 -6.86 -10.23
CA PRO A 139 -3.99 -5.90 -11.12
C PRO A 139 -3.71 -4.45 -10.74
N SER A 140 -3.69 -4.12 -9.44
CA SER A 140 -3.40 -2.78 -8.95
C SER A 140 -1.94 -2.40 -9.16
N LEU A 141 -1.02 -3.34 -8.92
CA LEU A 141 0.41 -3.16 -9.16
C LEU A 141 0.70 -2.96 -10.65
N LEU A 142 0.08 -3.76 -11.53
CA LEU A 142 0.17 -3.61 -12.98
C LEU A 142 -0.36 -2.26 -13.45
N LYS A 143 -1.45 -1.76 -12.86
CA LYS A 143 -1.97 -0.42 -13.14
C LYS A 143 -0.99 0.69 -12.73
N GLY A 144 -0.32 0.55 -11.59
CA GLY A 144 0.73 1.50 -11.18
C GLY A 144 1.97 1.43 -12.08
N ALA A 145 2.39 0.22 -12.45
CA ALA A 145 3.50 -0.02 -13.36
C ALA A 145 3.23 0.56 -14.75
N SER A 146 2.03 0.34 -15.31
CA SER A 146 1.66 0.90 -16.62
C SER A 146 1.61 2.43 -16.60
N MET A 147 1.12 3.04 -15.52
CA MET A 147 1.17 4.50 -15.35
C MET A 147 2.62 5.01 -15.33
N THR A 148 3.52 4.32 -14.63
CA THR A 148 4.95 4.66 -14.60
C THR A 148 5.55 4.59 -16.00
N LEU A 149 5.26 3.53 -16.75
CA LEU A 149 5.72 3.39 -18.14
C LEU A 149 5.23 4.53 -19.02
N ILE A 150 3.95 4.92 -18.92
CA ILE A 150 3.40 6.06 -19.67
C ILE A 150 4.20 7.34 -19.37
N LEU A 151 4.43 7.64 -18.09
CA LEU A 151 5.20 8.83 -17.67
C LEU A 151 6.64 8.78 -18.21
N VAL A 152 7.30 7.61 -18.12
CA VAL A 152 8.67 7.41 -18.61
C VAL A 152 8.74 7.59 -20.12
N PHE A 153 7.90 6.91 -20.90
CA PHE A 153 7.93 7.00 -22.36
C PHE A 153 7.67 8.43 -22.84
N PHE A 154 6.67 9.10 -22.26
CA PHE A 154 6.39 10.49 -22.61
C PHE A 154 7.58 11.40 -22.28
N THR A 155 8.11 11.29 -21.06
CA THR A 155 9.25 12.11 -20.62
C THR A 155 10.49 11.85 -21.47
N MET A 156 10.74 10.60 -21.85
CA MET A 156 11.86 10.18 -22.69
C MET A 156 11.77 10.71 -24.12
N ILE A 157 10.55 10.96 -24.65
CA ILE A 157 10.37 11.56 -25.98
C ILE A 157 10.45 13.09 -25.90
N VAL A 158 9.75 13.70 -24.94
CA VAL A 158 9.62 15.15 -24.83
C VAL A 158 10.92 15.80 -24.36
N SER A 159 11.62 15.18 -23.41
CA SER A 159 12.80 15.80 -22.78
C SER A 159 13.97 16.00 -23.73
N PRO A 160 14.34 15.06 -24.63
CA PRO A 160 15.34 15.29 -25.67
C PRO A 160 15.02 16.46 -26.60
N ILE A 161 13.77 16.53 -27.06
CA ILE A 161 13.34 17.61 -27.96
C ILE A 161 13.38 18.94 -27.22
N GLY A 162 12.76 19.02 -26.04
CA GLY A 162 12.76 20.23 -25.21
C GLY A 162 14.17 20.64 -24.79
N GLY A 163 14.99 19.69 -24.35
CA GLY A 163 16.37 19.90 -23.94
C GLY A 163 17.24 20.42 -25.08
N LEU A 164 17.11 19.87 -26.29
CA LEU A 164 17.82 20.38 -27.46
C LEU A 164 17.42 21.82 -27.78
N LEU A 165 16.12 22.15 -27.77
CA LEU A 165 15.65 23.51 -28.02
C LEU A 165 16.17 24.51 -26.97
N ILE A 166 16.13 24.14 -25.68
CA ILE A 166 16.64 24.97 -24.60
C ILE A 166 18.18 25.12 -24.70
N ALA A 167 18.91 24.06 -25.05
CA ALA A 167 20.37 24.11 -25.24
C ALA A 167 20.76 25.05 -26.38
N LEU A 168 20.09 24.94 -27.53
CA LEU A 168 20.31 25.82 -28.68
C LEU A 168 19.94 27.27 -28.35
N GLY A 169 18.83 27.48 -27.64
CA GLY A 169 18.43 28.80 -27.14
C GLY A 169 19.49 29.39 -26.21
N LYS A 170 20.07 28.57 -25.32
CA LYS A 170 21.14 29.00 -24.40
C LYS A 170 22.43 29.39 -25.12
N LEU A 171 22.78 28.67 -26.19
CA LEU A 171 23.95 28.93 -27.05
C LEU A 171 23.72 30.06 -28.06
N SER A 172 22.49 30.54 -28.21
CA SER A 172 22.18 31.62 -29.14
C SER A 172 22.90 32.93 -28.77
N LYS A 173 23.31 33.68 -29.80
CA LYS A 173 23.90 35.02 -29.65
C LYS A 173 22.86 36.07 -29.25
N THR A 174 21.58 35.81 -29.50
CA THR A 174 20.49 36.74 -29.19
C THR A 174 20.15 36.68 -27.69
N GLN A 175 20.30 37.82 -27.01
CA GLN A 175 20.11 37.95 -25.56
C GLN A 175 18.76 37.40 -25.04
N PRO A 176 17.61 37.66 -25.69
CA PRO A 176 16.33 37.14 -25.19
C PRO A 176 16.28 35.61 -25.13
N PHE A 177 16.78 34.92 -26.16
CA PHE A 177 16.75 33.46 -26.22
C PHE A 177 17.72 32.83 -25.21
N SER A 178 18.92 33.40 -25.06
CA SER A 178 19.88 32.92 -24.06
C SER A 178 19.41 33.18 -22.63
N GLY A 179 18.78 34.34 -22.39
CA GLY A 179 18.24 34.73 -21.09
C GLY A 179 17.07 33.85 -20.64
N ILE A 180 16.09 33.61 -21.51
CA ILE A 180 14.94 32.73 -21.22
C ILE A 180 15.43 31.30 -20.96
N SER A 181 16.32 30.77 -21.82
CA SER A 181 16.84 29.41 -21.67
C SER A 181 17.66 29.26 -20.39
N TRP A 182 18.46 30.27 -20.03
CA TRP A 182 19.18 30.32 -18.76
C TRP A 182 18.24 30.28 -17.56
N PHE A 183 17.18 31.09 -17.58
CA PHE A 183 16.21 31.13 -16.49
C PHE A 183 15.50 29.78 -16.31
N ILE A 184 15.08 29.15 -17.42
CA ILE A 184 14.47 27.81 -17.40
C ILE A 184 15.44 26.81 -16.76
N ILE A 185 16.69 26.75 -17.22
CA ILE A 185 17.70 25.83 -16.68
C ILE A 185 17.92 26.09 -15.18
N TRP A 186 18.13 27.35 -14.79
CA TRP A 186 18.39 27.75 -13.41
C TRP A 186 17.21 27.40 -12.49
N PHE A 187 15.98 27.71 -12.90
CA PHE A 187 14.79 27.46 -12.09
C PHE A 187 14.51 25.95 -11.93
N PHE A 188 14.47 25.20 -13.03
CA PHE A 188 14.07 23.79 -12.98
C PHE A 188 15.14 22.87 -12.40
N ARG A 189 16.43 23.21 -12.55
CA ARG A 189 17.53 22.47 -11.88
C ARG A 189 17.80 22.97 -10.46
N GLY A 190 17.45 24.21 -10.15
CA GLY A 190 17.64 24.83 -8.83
C GLY A 190 16.52 24.57 -7.83
N THR A 191 15.39 23.99 -8.25
CA THR A 191 14.23 23.73 -7.38
C THR A 191 13.91 22.23 -7.31
N PRO A 192 13.40 21.73 -6.16
CA PRO A 192 13.02 20.32 -6.04
C PRO A 192 11.88 19.93 -7.00
N LEU A 193 12.03 18.81 -7.71
CA LEU A 193 10.99 18.30 -8.62
C LEU A 193 9.65 18.09 -7.90
N LEU A 194 9.66 17.60 -6.66
CA LEU A 194 8.45 17.41 -5.87
C LEU A 194 7.69 18.74 -5.67
N LEU A 195 8.42 19.82 -5.39
CA LEU A 195 7.82 21.15 -5.24
C LEU A 195 7.24 21.66 -6.55
N GLN A 196 7.90 21.40 -7.68
CA GLN A 196 7.39 21.77 -9.01
C GLN A 196 6.07 21.05 -9.29
N LEU A 197 6.01 19.73 -9.06
CA LEU A 197 4.78 18.95 -9.24
C LEU A 197 3.65 19.42 -8.31
N PHE A 198 3.99 19.70 -7.05
CA PHE A 198 3.04 20.21 -6.08
C PHE A 198 2.47 21.57 -6.53
N PHE A 199 3.33 22.48 -6.98
CA PHE A 199 2.91 23.79 -7.47
C PHE A 199 2.06 23.69 -8.75
N ILE A 200 2.43 22.82 -9.69
CA ILE A 200 1.66 22.62 -10.93
C ILE A 200 0.27 22.06 -10.62
N TYR A 201 0.14 21.13 -9.66
CA TYR A 201 -1.14 20.50 -9.37
C TYR A 201 -2.02 21.32 -8.40
N TYR A 202 -1.43 21.87 -7.34
CA TYR A 202 -2.17 22.59 -6.28
C TYR A 202 -2.03 24.11 -6.35
N GLY A 203 -0.96 24.65 -6.92
CA GLY A 203 -0.70 26.08 -7.01
C GLY A 203 -1.38 26.76 -8.21
N LEU A 204 -1.28 26.17 -9.41
CA LEU A 204 -1.90 26.70 -10.63
C LEU A 204 -3.43 26.93 -10.54
N PRO A 205 -4.22 26.13 -9.79
CA PRO A 205 -5.63 26.42 -9.58
C PRO A 205 -5.90 27.81 -8.99
N ALA A 206 -4.97 28.39 -8.21
CA ALA A 206 -5.12 29.73 -7.64
C ALA A 206 -5.18 30.85 -8.71
N ILE A 207 -4.66 30.58 -9.92
CA ILE A 207 -4.73 31.48 -11.07
C ILE A 207 -5.70 30.97 -12.15
N GLY A 208 -6.60 30.04 -11.80
CA GLY A 208 -7.64 29.52 -12.69
C GLY A 208 -7.21 28.38 -13.62
N ILE A 209 -6.01 27.82 -13.46
CA ILE A 209 -5.51 26.72 -14.29
C ILE A 209 -5.59 25.40 -13.52
N THR A 210 -6.54 24.55 -13.89
CA THR A 210 -6.71 23.22 -13.28
C THR A 210 -6.26 22.13 -14.24
N LEU A 211 -5.30 21.31 -13.81
CA LEU A 211 -4.76 20.20 -14.60
C LEU A 211 -5.10 18.87 -13.93
N SER A 212 -5.29 17.82 -14.73
CA SER A 212 -5.41 16.47 -14.20
C SER A 212 -4.07 16.01 -13.59
N PRO A 213 -4.06 15.08 -12.62
CA PRO A 213 -2.83 14.59 -12.02
C PRO A 213 -1.81 14.08 -13.05
N LEU A 214 -2.31 13.40 -14.09
CA LEU A 214 -1.48 12.91 -15.19
C LEU A 214 -0.87 14.09 -15.98
N ALA A 215 -1.67 15.08 -16.38
CA ALA A 215 -1.17 16.23 -17.13
C ALA A 215 -0.13 17.02 -16.31
N SER A 216 -0.38 17.24 -15.01
CA SER A 216 0.57 17.89 -14.11
C SER A 216 1.90 17.13 -14.04
N ALA A 217 1.84 15.80 -13.92
CA ALA A 217 3.04 14.95 -13.91
C ALA A 217 3.80 15.02 -15.24
N LEU A 218 3.11 14.90 -16.38
CA LEU A 218 3.73 14.93 -17.70
C LEU A 218 4.42 16.28 -17.98
N ILE A 219 3.78 17.40 -17.64
CA ILE A 219 4.35 18.74 -17.82
C ILE A 219 5.54 18.95 -16.88
N GLY A 220 5.36 18.66 -15.59
CA GLY A 220 6.40 18.86 -14.59
C GLY A 220 7.64 18.01 -14.86
N LEU A 221 7.46 16.71 -15.11
CA LEU A 221 8.56 15.80 -15.47
C LEU A 221 9.20 16.20 -16.80
N GLY A 222 8.40 16.46 -17.83
CA GLY A 222 8.91 16.81 -19.15
C GLY A 222 9.79 18.06 -19.15
N ILE A 223 9.34 19.15 -18.51
CA ILE A 223 10.10 20.40 -18.46
C ILE A 223 11.33 20.26 -17.54
N ASN A 224 11.18 19.59 -16.39
CA ASN A 224 12.30 19.36 -15.48
C ASN A 224 13.42 18.59 -16.18
N TYR A 225 13.12 17.43 -16.77
CA TYR A 225 14.11 16.62 -17.49
C TYR A 225 14.64 17.32 -18.74
N SER A 226 13.83 18.11 -19.44
CA SER A 226 14.31 18.96 -20.56
C SER A 226 15.41 19.93 -20.08
N ALA A 227 15.24 20.57 -18.92
CA ALA A 227 16.23 21.50 -18.38
C ALA A 227 17.55 20.82 -17.99
N TYR A 228 17.50 19.61 -17.41
CA TYR A 228 18.70 18.80 -17.15
C TYR A 228 19.39 18.39 -18.44
N LEU A 229 18.61 17.91 -19.41
CA LEU A 229 19.15 17.43 -20.68
C LEU A 229 19.69 18.58 -21.54
N ALA A 230 19.14 19.78 -21.43
CA ALA A 230 19.67 20.98 -22.08
C ALA A 230 21.13 21.25 -21.68
N GLU A 231 21.46 21.09 -20.40
CA GLU A 231 22.83 21.30 -19.91
C GLU A 231 23.76 20.17 -20.32
N ILE A 232 23.27 18.92 -20.37
CA ILE A 232 24.02 17.78 -20.90
C ILE A 232 24.33 18.01 -22.40
N ILE A 233 23.33 18.38 -23.20
CA ILE A 233 23.49 18.65 -24.63
C ILE A 233 24.42 19.84 -24.84
N ARG A 234 24.25 20.94 -24.10
CA ARG A 234 25.13 22.11 -24.18
C ARG A 234 26.58 21.74 -23.86
N ALA A 235 26.81 20.97 -22.81
CA ALA A 235 28.14 20.48 -22.45
C ALA A 235 28.72 19.57 -23.56
N GLY A 236 27.90 18.70 -24.15
CA GLY A 236 28.28 17.88 -25.30
C GLY A 236 28.70 18.73 -26.50
N ILE A 237 27.90 19.75 -26.87
CA ILE A 237 28.23 20.67 -27.97
C ILE A 237 29.54 21.42 -27.71
N LEU A 238 29.75 21.91 -26.49
CA LEU A 238 30.98 22.64 -26.12
C LEU A 238 32.21 21.74 -25.99
N SER A 239 32.03 20.43 -25.89
CA SER A 239 33.14 19.46 -25.86
C SER A 239 33.72 19.17 -27.25
N ILE A 240 33.02 19.56 -28.32
CA ILE A 240 33.48 19.37 -29.70
C ILE A 240 34.60 20.35 -30.00
N ASP A 241 35.68 19.83 -30.60
CA ASP A 241 36.85 20.62 -30.96
C ASP A 241 36.50 21.80 -31.87
N HIS A 242 37.05 22.98 -31.55
CA HIS A 242 36.77 24.21 -32.28
C HIS A 242 37.15 24.12 -33.77
N GLY A 243 38.12 23.29 -34.12
CA GLY A 243 38.55 23.02 -35.49
C GLY A 243 37.43 22.48 -36.39
N GLN A 244 36.45 21.76 -35.84
CA GLN A 244 35.27 21.32 -36.61
C GLN A 244 34.42 22.50 -37.08
N THR A 245 34.23 23.48 -36.19
CA THR A 245 33.49 24.70 -36.49
C THR A 245 34.27 25.60 -37.45
N GLU A 246 35.60 25.65 -37.33
CA GLU A 246 36.46 26.42 -38.22
C GLU A 246 36.53 25.80 -39.63
N ALA A 247 36.66 24.48 -39.74
CA ALA A 247 36.64 23.76 -41.01
C ALA A 247 35.31 23.95 -41.75
N ALA A 248 34.19 23.83 -41.05
CA ALA A 248 32.86 24.07 -41.61
C ALA A 248 32.70 25.50 -42.17
N LYS A 249 33.19 26.50 -41.42
CA LYS A 249 33.20 27.89 -41.88
C LYS A 249 34.12 28.10 -43.08
N ALA A 250 35.28 27.43 -43.11
CA ALA A 250 36.24 27.53 -44.21
C ALA A 250 35.67 27.02 -45.55
N ILE A 251 34.77 26.04 -45.52
CA ILE A 251 34.04 25.55 -46.71
C ILE A 251 32.72 26.31 -46.97
N GLY A 252 32.51 27.46 -46.32
CA GLY A 252 31.38 28.35 -46.57
C GLY A 252 30.05 27.95 -45.92
N MET A 253 30.05 27.04 -44.93
CA MET A 253 28.82 26.70 -44.22
C MET A 253 28.34 27.86 -43.34
N THR A 254 27.03 28.13 -43.40
CA THR A 254 26.33 28.98 -42.43
C THR A 254 26.34 28.33 -41.03
N TYR A 255 26.05 29.11 -39.98
CA TYR A 255 25.94 28.59 -38.61
C TYR A 255 24.92 27.45 -38.50
N GLY A 256 23.74 27.58 -39.13
CA GLY A 256 22.72 26.53 -39.12
C GLY A 256 23.17 25.25 -39.85
N GLN A 257 23.89 25.37 -40.96
CA GLN A 257 24.47 24.22 -41.67
C GLN A 257 25.57 23.54 -40.85
N THR A 258 26.46 24.33 -40.23
CA THR A 258 27.52 23.82 -39.34
C THR A 258 26.90 23.03 -38.19
N MET A 259 25.90 23.62 -37.52
CA MET A 259 25.24 22.97 -36.39
C MET A 259 24.55 21.68 -36.80
N ARG A 260 23.82 21.66 -37.92
CA ARG A 260 23.02 20.49 -38.36
C ARG A 260 23.82 19.36 -38.99
N ARG A 261 24.98 19.64 -39.61
CA ARG A 261 25.71 18.67 -40.45
C ARG A 261 27.05 18.23 -39.88
N VAL A 262 27.58 18.95 -38.90
CA VAL A 262 28.92 18.71 -38.33
C VAL A 262 28.86 18.53 -36.83
N ILE A 263 28.09 19.37 -36.13
CA ILE A 263 28.06 19.37 -34.65
C ILE A 263 27.01 18.41 -34.08
N ILE A 264 25.80 18.39 -34.65
CA ILE A 264 24.68 17.50 -34.29
C ILE A 264 24.64 16.33 -35.27
#